data_AF-A0A7V8GBV7-F1
#
_entry.id   AF-A0A7V8GBV7-F1
#
_cell.length_a   1.000
_cell.length_b   1.000
_cell.length_c   1.000
_cell.angle_alpha   90.00
_cell.angle_beta   90.00
_cell.angle_gamma   90.00
#
_symmetry.space_group_name_H-M   'P 1'
#
loop_
_entity.id
_entity.type
_entity.pdbx_description
1 polymer ?
#
loop_
_entity_poly.entity_id
_entity_poly.type
_entity_poly.pdbx_seq_one_letter_code
_entity_poly.pdbx_strand_id
1 'polypeptide(L)'
;MEAGWLAGALWDPIALAVLAVILLVSTAMLYSRSDAPPPVSIARLALGYVVVVLMCCGFAAASSYTPADEAGARWGIPPERYWSALLVEFSTLWVLLSYGVLVGMAIIGVPVLFAMARRGWGTVPGLMAISVPISLLFLVALTALSRRALSRRLALDAALTILAMHLVLSLGFGVAAGLPWRRKTPPSRMSDS
;
A
#
# COMPACT_ATOMS: atom_id res chain seq x y z
N MET A 1 14.95 12.65 -13.91
CA MET A 1 15.24 13.83 -13.06
C MET A 1 14.11 14.13 -12.08
N GLU A 2 12.85 14.22 -12.50
CA GLU A 2 11.73 14.62 -11.63
C GLU A 2 11.42 13.64 -10.47
N ALA A 3 11.43 12.33 -10.72
CA ALA A 3 11.15 11.33 -9.68
C ALA A 3 12.22 11.29 -8.56
N GLY A 4 13.48 11.55 -8.89
CA GLY A 4 14.57 11.61 -7.91
C GLY A 4 14.49 12.85 -7.02
N TRP A 5 14.08 14.00 -7.57
CA TRP A 5 13.81 15.20 -6.77
C TRP A 5 12.63 14.98 -5.81
N LEU A 6 11.54 14.38 -6.29
CA LEU A 6 10.37 14.08 -5.47
C LEU A 6 10.70 13.08 -4.35
N ALA A 7 11.42 12.00 -4.66
CA ALA A 7 11.86 11.05 -3.63
C ALA A 7 12.78 11.68 -2.60
N GLY A 8 13.70 12.57 -3.03
CA GLY A 8 14.54 13.35 -2.13
C GLY A 8 13.71 14.23 -1.17
N ALA A 9 12.70 14.93 -1.69
CA ALA A 9 11.79 15.75 -0.89
C ALA A 9 10.93 14.91 0.08
N LEU A 10 10.55 13.68 -0.30
CA LEU A 10 9.78 12.77 0.55
C LEU A 10 10.64 12.05 1.60
N TRP A 11 11.95 11.98 1.39
CA TRP A 11 12.89 11.51 2.42
C TRP A 11 13.20 12.58 3.47
N ASP A 12 12.80 13.83 3.22
CA ASP A 12 12.96 14.92 4.17
C ASP A 12 12.23 14.59 5.49
N PRO A 13 12.88 14.83 6.65
CA PRO A 13 12.26 14.61 7.96
C PRO A 13 10.90 15.29 8.13
N ILE A 14 10.69 16.45 7.50
CA ILE A 14 9.42 17.17 7.53
C ILE A 14 8.35 16.39 6.77
N ALA A 15 8.65 15.85 5.60
CA ALA A 15 7.71 15.02 4.86
C ALA A 15 7.33 13.76 5.67
N LEU A 16 8.30 13.15 6.36
CA LEU A 16 8.07 11.98 7.21
C LEU A 16 7.19 12.34 8.42
N ALA A 17 7.42 13.51 9.02
CA ALA A 17 6.57 14.04 10.08
C ALA A 17 5.14 14.32 9.59
N VAL A 18 4.97 14.90 8.40
CA VAL A 18 3.66 15.12 7.77
C VAL A 18 2.95 13.79 7.53
N LEU A 19 3.64 12.76 7.03
CA LEU A 19 3.08 11.43 6.85
C LEU A 19 2.63 10.83 8.19
N ALA A 20 3.46 10.93 9.23
CA ALA A 20 3.10 10.48 10.57
C ALA A 20 1.86 11.22 11.10
N VAL A 21 1.77 12.53 10.91
CA VAL A 21 0.59 13.33 11.28
C VAL A 21 -0.64 12.87 10.51
N ILE A 22 -0.55 12.65 9.19
CA ILE A 22 -1.67 12.14 8.38
C ILE A 22 -2.16 10.79 8.93
N LEU A 23 -1.24 9.87 9.23
CA LEU A 23 -1.57 8.56 9.79
C LEU A 23 -2.25 8.70 11.17
N LEU A 24 -1.69 9.54 12.05
CA LEU A 24 -2.22 9.76 13.39
C LEU A 24 -3.59 10.44 13.38
N VAL A 25 -3.76 11.52 12.62
CA VAL A 25 -5.02 12.26 12.52
C VAL A 25 -6.10 11.39 11.89
N SER A 26 -5.79 10.69 10.79
CA SER A 26 -6.76 9.81 10.13
C SER A 26 -7.21 8.68 11.07
N THR A 27 -6.27 8.08 11.80
CA THR A 27 -6.58 7.05 12.79
C THR A 27 -7.40 7.63 13.94
N ALA A 28 -7.00 8.77 14.51
CA ALA A 28 -7.72 9.42 15.61
C ALA A 28 -9.16 9.81 15.23
N MET A 29 -9.37 10.39 14.04
CA MET A 29 -10.71 10.74 13.54
C MET A 29 -11.62 9.53 13.35
N LEU A 30 -11.07 8.38 12.95
CA LEU A 30 -11.85 7.15 12.80
C LEU A 30 -12.28 6.55 14.14
N TYR A 31 -11.44 6.72 15.17
CA TYR A 31 -11.70 6.23 16.52
C TYR A 31 -12.63 7.18 17.30
N SER A 32 -12.55 8.49 17.09
CA SER A 32 -13.40 9.46 17.78
C SER A 32 -14.83 9.53 17.24
N ARG A 33 -15.06 9.13 15.98
CA ARG A 33 -16.38 9.17 15.32
C ARG A 33 -17.33 8.03 15.69
N SER A 34 -17.00 7.17 16.64
CA SER A 34 -17.82 6.00 16.95
C SER A 34 -17.82 5.70 18.44
N ASP A 35 -19.01 5.61 19.04
CA ASP A 35 -19.18 5.16 20.43
C ASP A 35 -18.89 3.66 20.60
N ALA A 36 -18.78 2.92 19.49
CA ALA A 36 -18.42 1.52 19.47
C ALA A 36 -16.90 1.32 19.61
N PRO A 37 -16.45 0.30 20.36
CA PRO A 37 -15.03 0.02 20.48
C PRO A 37 -14.40 -0.22 19.11
N PRO A 38 -13.16 0.24 18.90
CA PRO A 38 -12.50 0.15 17.61
C PRO A 38 -12.30 -1.33 17.21
N PRO A 39 -12.56 -1.70 15.95
CA PRO A 39 -12.51 -3.09 15.50
C PRO A 39 -11.09 -3.70 15.52
N VAL A 40 -10.06 -2.85 15.51
CA VAL A 40 -8.65 -3.22 15.55
C VAL A 40 -7.98 -2.35 16.62
N SER A 41 -7.06 -2.92 17.40
CA SER A 41 -6.28 -2.12 18.36
C SER A 41 -5.19 -1.30 17.65
N ILE A 42 -4.80 -0.16 18.24
CA ILE A 42 -3.78 0.72 17.66
C ILE A 42 -2.46 -0.03 17.41
N ALA A 43 -2.04 -0.88 18.36
CA ALA A 43 -0.82 -1.68 18.22
C ALA A 43 -0.85 -2.62 17.00
N ARG A 44 -1.99 -3.28 16.75
CA ARG A 44 -2.14 -4.17 15.60
C ARG A 44 -2.22 -3.39 14.29
N LEU A 45 -2.85 -2.22 14.31
CA LEU A 45 -2.87 -1.32 13.16
C LEU A 45 -1.46 -0.84 12.79
N ALA A 46 -0.67 -0.43 13.80
CA ALA A 46 0.72 -0.03 13.64
C ALA A 46 1.57 -1.18 13.09
N LEU A 47 1.41 -2.40 13.62
CA LEU A 47 2.08 -3.59 13.10
C LEU A 47 1.72 -3.85 11.62
N GLY A 48 0.45 -3.67 11.26
CA GLY A 48 0.00 -3.72 9.87
C GLY A 48 0.74 -2.74 8.96
N TYR A 49 0.86 -1.48 9.38
CA TYR A 49 1.62 -0.46 8.63
C TYR A 49 3.10 -0.82 8.50
N VAL A 50 3.74 -1.29 9.57
CA VAL A 50 5.15 -1.70 9.54
C VAL A 50 5.37 -2.84 8.53
N VAL A 51 4.51 -3.87 8.55
CA VAL A 51 4.60 -4.98 7.60
C VAL A 51 4.45 -4.50 6.16
N VAL A 52 3.53 -3.57 5.90
CA VAL A 52 3.39 -2.96 4.58
C VAL A 52 4.65 -2.23 4.14
N VAL A 53 5.29 -1.45 5.00
CA VAL A 53 6.55 -0.75 4.67
C VAL A 53 7.66 -1.76 4.33
N LEU A 54 7.76 -2.85 5.08
CA LEU A 54 8.73 -3.92 4.79
C LEU A 54 8.45 -4.60 3.45
N MET A 55 7.19 -4.82 3.11
CA MET A 55 6.81 -5.37 1.80
C MET A 55 7.09 -4.39 0.66
N CYS A 56 6.85 -3.09 0.86
CA CYS A 56 7.25 -2.04 -0.08
C CYS A 56 8.77 -2.04 -0.31
N CYS A 57 9.58 -2.28 0.74
CA CYS A 57 11.03 -2.46 0.60
C CYS A 57 11.36 -3.66 -0.29
N GLY A 58 10.72 -4.81 -0.05
CA GLY A 58 10.89 -6.02 -0.87
C GLY A 58 10.52 -5.79 -2.34
N PHE A 59 9.40 -5.10 -2.61
CA PHE A 59 9.01 -4.74 -3.98
C PHE A 59 9.99 -3.77 -4.63
N ALA A 60 10.44 -2.75 -3.91
CA ALA A 60 11.44 -1.81 -4.42
C ALA A 60 12.76 -2.51 -4.75
N ALA A 61 13.22 -3.44 -3.91
CA ALA A 61 14.40 -4.24 -4.17
C ALA A 61 14.24 -5.10 -5.43
N ALA A 62 13.11 -5.80 -5.57
CA ALA A 62 12.84 -6.62 -6.74
C ALA A 62 12.70 -5.79 -8.04
N SER A 63 12.09 -4.61 -7.96
CA SER A 63 11.88 -3.74 -9.13
C SER A 63 13.11 -2.95 -9.56
N SER A 64 13.98 -2.58 -8.62
CA SER A 64 15.24 -1.87 -8.92
C SER A 64 16.35 -2.81 -9.38
N TYR A 65 16.29 -4.09 -9.05
CA TYR A 65 17.32 -5.04 -9.41
C TYR A 65 17.50 -5.15 -10.94
N THR A 66 18.71 -4.86 -11.40
CA THR A 66 19.17 -5.10 -12.76
C THR A 66 20.54 -5.77 -12.67
N PRO A 67 20.79 -6.89 -13.37
CA PRO A 67 22.12 -7.50 -13.43
C PRO A 67 23.20 -6.49 -13.86
N ALA A 68 24.40 -6.58 -13.28
CA ALA A 68 25.46 -5.59 -13.48
C ALA A 68 25.95 -5.49 -14.93
N ASP A 69 25.91 -6.59 -15.67
CA ASP A 69 26.22 -6.69 -17.10
C ASP A 69 25.16 -6.02 -17.99
N GLU A 70 23.90 -6.03 -17.58
CA GLU A 70 22.81 -5.34 -18.29
C GLU A 70 22.68 -3.86 -17.90
N ALA A 71 23.14 -3.50 -16.71
CA ALA A 71 23.01 -2.15 -16.15
C ALA A 71 23.73 -1.08 -16.98
N GLY A 72 24.88 -1.41 -17.57
CA GLY A 72 25.61 -0.50 -18.47
C GLY A 72 24.78 -0.13 -19.71
N ALA A 73 24.08 -1.10 -20.29
CA ALA A 73 23.21 -0.90 -21.45
C ALA A 73 21.89 -0.19 -21.07
N ARG A 74 21.34 -0.49 -19.89
CA ARG A 74 20.05 0.04 -19.42
C ARG A 74 20.13 1.47 -18.88
N TRP A 75 21.17 1.78 -18.11
CA TRP A 75 21.30 3.04 -17.39
C TRP A 75 22.36 3.97 -17.96
N GLY A 76 23.21 3.50 -18.89
CA GLY A 76 24.26 4.31 -19.51
C GLY A 76 25.33 4.78 -18.52
N ILE A 77 25.56 4.03 -17.44
CA ILE A 77 26.53 4.36 -16.39
C ILE A 77 27.75 3.42 -16.46
N PRO A 78 28.94 3.90 -16.08
CA PRO A 78 30.11 3.02 -15.95
C PRO A 78 29.90 1.97 -14.84
N PRO A 79 30.50 0.77 -14.96
CA PRO A 79 30.33 -0.34 -14.00
C PRO A 79 30.67 0.05 -12.55
N GLU A 80 31.63 0.95 -12.39
CA GLU A 80 32.11 1.46 -11.10
C GLU A 80 31.02 2.20 -10.30
N ARG A 81 30.00 2.73 -11.00
CA ARG A 81 28.86 3.43 -10.41
C ARG A 81 27.63 2.55 -10.23
N TYR A 82 27.68 1.28 -10.59
CA TYR A 82 26.55 0.35 -10.54
C TYR A 82 25.84 0.37 -9.18
N TRP A 83 26.58 0.13 -8.09
CA TRP A 83 26.01 0.07 -6.74
C TRP A 83 25.37 1.40 -6.31
N SER A 84 26.00 2.52 -6.66
CA SER A 84 25.46 3.84 -6.36
C SER A 84 24.15 4.11 -7.10
N ALA A 85 24.07 3.73 -8.38
CA ALA A 85 22.85 3.90 -9.16
C ALA A 85 21.73 2.96 -8.71
N LEU A 86 22.06 1.70 -8.42
CA LEU A 86 21.11 0.73 -7.87
C LEU A 86 20.51 1.23 -6.55
N LEU A 87 21.33 1.77 -5.64
CA LEU A 87 20.86 2.33 -4.37
C LEU A 87 19.96 3.55 -4.56
N VAL A 88 20.28 4.42 -5.53
CA VAL A 88 19.42 5.58 -5.86
C VAL A 88 18.08 5.12 -6.43
N GLU A 89 18.07 4.15 -7.33
CA GLU A 89 16.82 3.62 -7.90
C GLU A 89 15.99 2.90 -6.84
N PHE A 90 16.61 2.03 -6.04
CA PHE A 90 15.99 1.35 -4.91
C PHE A 90 15.35 2.34 -3.92
N SER A 91 16.13 3.31 -3.44
CA SER A 91 15.65 4.28 -2.45
C SER A 91 14.52 5.14 -3.02
N THR A 92 14.65 5.60 -4.27
CA THR A 92 13.59 6.35 -4.96
C THR A 92 12.29 5.56 -5.02
N LEU A 93 12.35 4.29 -5.45
CA LEU A 93 11.18 3.43 -5.53
C LEU A 93 10.60 3.12 -4.16
N TRP A 94 11.44 2.82 -3.17
CA TRP A 94 11.00 2.47 -1.83
C TRP A 94 10.26 3.64 -1.17
N VAL A 95 10.78 4.86 -1.29
CA VAL A 95 10.15 6.07 -0.75
C VAL A 95 8.82 6.36 -1.42
N LEU A 96 8.80 6.42 -2.76
CA LEU A 96 7.58 6.72 -3.51
C LEU A 96 6.49 5.68 -3.25
N LEU A 97 6.86 4.39 -3.25
CA LEU A 97 5.92 3.30 -3.01
C LEU A 97 5.38 3.34 -1.57
N SER A 98 6.26 3.50 -0.58
CA SER A 98 5.86 3.53 0.84
C SER A 98 4.94 4.72 1.13
N TYR A 99 5.27 5.92 0.64
CA TYR A 99 4.41 7.09 0.81
C TYR A 99 3.05 6.90 0.15
N GLY A 100 3.04 6.52 -1.13
CA GLY A 100 1.79 6.34 -1.86
C GLY A 100 0.87 5.32 -1.19
N VAL A 101 1.44 4.18 -0.78
CA VAL A 101 0.68 3.11 -0.11
C VAL A 101 0.22 3.55 1.28
N LEU A 102 1.07 4.13 2.11
CA LEU A 102 0.70 4.54 3.47
C LEU A 102 -0.37 5.63 3.48
N VAL A 103 -0.27 6.63 2.59
CA VAL A 103 -1.29 7.67 2.42
C VAL A 103 -2.59 7.05 1.92
N GLY A 104 -2.54 6.21 0.89
CA GLY A 104 -3.73 5.52 0.37
C GLY A 104 -4.42 4.66 1.42
N MET A 105 -3.65 3.98 2.27
CA MET A 105 -4.17 3.22 3.39
C MET A 105 -4.79 4.12 4.47
N ALA A 106 -4.14 5.23 4.83
CA ALA A 106 -4.66 6.15 5.84
C ALA A 106 -6.01 6.78 5.43
N ILE A 107 -6.10 7.21 4.17
CA ILE A 107 -7.24 7.97 3.64
C ILE A 107 -8.37 7.07 3.14
N ILE A 108 -8.04 5.88 2.61
CA ILE A 108 -9.02 4.99 1.98
C ILE A 108 -9.03 3.62 2.67
N GLY A 109 -7.89 2.94 2.73
CA GLY A 109 -7.82 1.53 3.16
C GLY A 109 -8.35 1.27 4.57
N VAL A 110 -7.86 1.99 5.57
CA VAL A 110 -8.27 1.84 6.98
C VAL A 110 -9.69 2.32 7.22
N PRO A 111 -10.15 3.47 6.69
CA PRO A 111 -11.57 3.82 6.73
C PRO A 111 -12.50 2.74 6.15
N VAL A 112 -12.16 2.18 4.99
CA VAL A 112 -12.93 1.09 4.37
C VAL A 112 -12.91 -0.15 5.25
N LEU A 113 -11.75 -0.54 5.78
CA LEU A 113 -11.64 -1.66 6.71
C LEU A 113 -12.54 -1.46 7.95
N PHE A 114 -12.54 -0.27 8.55
CA PHE A 114 -13.35 0.02 9.74
C PHE A 114 -14.83 -0.04 9.40
N ALA A 115 -15.24 0.52 8.26
CA ALA A 115 -16.60 0.42 7.77
C ALA A 115 -17.03 -1.05 7.53
N MET A 116 -16.15 -1.86 6.95
CA MET A 116 -16.39 -3.29 6.75
C MET A 116 -16.48 -4.06 8.06
N ALA A 117 -15.55 -3.81 9.00
CA ALA A 117 -15.52 -4.47 10.29
C ALA A 117 -16.77 -4.18 11.11
N ARG A 118 -17.26 -2.92 11.11
CA ARG A 118 -18.52 -2.53 11.76
C ARG A 118 -19.74 -3.22 11.16
N ARG A 119 -19.69 -3.57 9.86
CA ARG A 119 -20.74 -4.35 9.18
C ARG A 119 -20.59 -5.87 9.37
N GLY A 120 -19.55 -6.34 10.06
CA GLY A 120 -19.24 -7.77 10.25
C GLY A 120 -18.49 -8.43 9.09
N TRP A 121 -17.93 -7.63 8.18
CA TRP A 121 -17.26 -8.08 6.94
C TRP A 121 -15.74 -7.85 6.95
N GLY A 122 -15.19 -7.33 8.04
CA GLY A 122 -13.76 -7.04 8.20
C GLY A 122 -12.90 -8.29 8.36
N THR A 123 -12.78 -9.08 7.30
CA THR A 123 -11.94 -10.29 7.23
C THR A 123 -10.76 -10.07 6.27
N VAL A 124 -9.71 -10.89 6.37
CA VAL A 124 -8.58 -10.85 5.42
C VAL A 124 -9.06 -11.02 3.96
N PRO A 125 -9.87 -12.04 3.61
CA PRO A 125 -10.38 -12.18 2.24
C PRO A 125 -11.29 -11.01 1.82
N GLY A 126 -12.07 -10.46 2.76
CA GLY A 126 -12.91 -9.29 2.50
C GLY A 126 -12.09 -8.06 2.14
N LEU A 127 -11.03 -7.80 2.91
CA LEU A 127 -10.10 -6.71 2.62
C LEU A 127 -9.43 -6.88 1.26
N MET A 128 -8.94 -8.09 0.95
CA MET A 128 -8.36 -8.37 -0.36
C MET A 128 -9.37 -8.15 -1.50
N ALA A 129 -10.61 -8.61 -1.33
CA ALA A 129 -11.66 -8.46 -2.32
C ALA A 129 -12.02 -6.99 -2.58
N ILE A 130 -12.09 -6.13 -1.54
CA ILE A 130 -12.38 -4.71 -1.71
C ILE A 130 -11.19 -3.92 -2.28
N SER A 131 -9.95 -4.40 -2.07
CA SER A 131 -8.76 -3.79 -2.66
C SER A 131 -8.74 -3.91 -4.18
N VAL A 132 -9.39 -4.92 -4.78
CA VAL A 132 -9.49 -5.08 -6.24
C VAL A 132 -10.18 -3.89 -6.91
N PRO A 133 -11.45 -3.54 -6.59
CA PRO A 133 -12.11 -2.39 -7.21
C PRO A 133 -11.41 -1.06 -6.88
N ILE A 134 -10.82 -0.90 -5.68
CA ILE A 134 -10.02 0.29 -5.36
C ILE A 134 -8.82 0.42 -6.30
N SER A 135 -8.10 -0.68 -6.55
CA SER A 135 -6.95 -0.71 -7.46
C SER A 135 -7.35 -0.42 -8.90
N LEU A 136 -8.49 -0.98 -9.36
CA LEU A 136 -9.02 -0.72 -10.69
C LEU A 136 -9.44 0.74 -10.87
N LEU A 137 -10.09 1.33 -9.87
CA LEU A 137 -10.45 2.75 -9.90
C LEU A 137 -9.20 3.64 -9.96
N PHE A 138 -8.16 3.30 -9.18
CA PHE A 138 -6.90 4.01 -9.22
C PHE A 138 -6.23 3.93 -10.60
N LEU A 139 -6.24 2.75 -11.25
CA LEU A 139 -5.74 2.56 -12.61
C LEU A 139 -6.52 3.38 -13.64
N VAL A 140 -7.85 3.43 -13.53
CA VAL A 140 -8.69 4.25 -14.40
C VAL A 140 -8.39 5.74 -14.21
N ALA A 141 -8.24 6.20 -12.96
CA ALA A 141 -7.87 7.58 -12.67
C ALA A 141 -6.48 7.91 -13.22
N LEU A 142 -5.49 7.03 -13.04
CA LEU A 142 -4.13 7.23 -13.51
C LEU A 142 -4.07 7.30 -15.05
N THR A 143 -4.78 6.40 -15.74
CA THR A 143 -4.84 6.41 -17.21
C THR A 143 -5.59 7.64 -17.75
N ALA A 144 -6.67 8.07 -17.10
CA ALA A 144 -7.39 9.30 -17.47
C ALA A 144 -6.54 10.57 -17.27
N LEU A 145 -5.71 10.62 -16.24
CA LEU A 145 -4.80 11.74 -15.97
C LEU A 145 -3.56 11.71 -16.89
N SER A 146 -3.12 10.53 -17.31
CA SER A 146 -2.03 10.41 -18.26
C SER A 146 -2.50 10.85 -19.65
N ARG A 147 -2.05 12.02 -20.13
CA ARG A 147 -2.33 12.50 -21.50
C ARG A 147 -1.69 11.63 -22.60
N ARG A 148 -1.07 10.50 -22.25
CA ARG A 148 -0.39 9.59 -23.17
C ARG A 148 -1.30 8.41 -23.45
N ALA A 149 -1.50 8.10 -24.74
CA ALA A 149 -2.06 6.84 -25.15
C ALA A 149 -1.09 5.71 -24.76
N LEU A 150 -1.34 5.05 -23.63
CA LEU A 150 -0.66 3.78 -23.32
C LEU A 150 -1.16 2.72 -24.30
N SER A 151 -0.25 1.90 -24.83
CA SER A 151 -0.67 0.73 -25.58
C SER A 151 -1.47 -0.22 -24.67
N ARG A 152 -2.46 -0.91 -25.24
CA ARG A 152 -3.34 -1.82 -24.48
C ARG A 152 -2.56 -2.89 -23.70
N ARG A 153 -1.43 -3.37 -24.26
CA ARG A 153 -0.57 -4.37 -23.62
C ARG A 153 0.16 -3.79 -22.40
N LEU A 154 0.80 -2.63 -22.54
CA LEU A 154 1.48 -1.94 -21.44
C LEU A 154 0.50 -1.57 -20.32
N ALA A 155 -0.72 -1.14 -20.66
CA ALA A 155 -1.75 -0.84 -19.67
C ALA A 155 -2.21 -2.08 -18.90
N LEU A 156 -2.35 -3.23 -19.59
CA LEU A 156 -2.75 -4.49 -18.97
C LEU A 156 -1.65 -5.05 -18.07
N ASP A 157 -0.39 -5.02 -18.50
CA ASP A 157 0.76 -5.46 -17.70
C ASP A 157 0.91 -4.59 -16.42
N ALA A 158 0.75 -3.27 -16.56
CA ALA A 158 0.75 -2.35 -15.42
C ALA A 158 -0.44 -2.62 -14.48
N ALA A 159 -1.63 -2.88 -15.02
CA ALA A 159 -2.82 -3.17 -14.24
C ALA A 159 -2.67 -4.46 -13.42
N LEU A 160 -2.16 -5.53 -14.04
CA LEU A 160 -1.92 -6.79 -13.36
C LEU A 160 -0.87 -6.65 -12.26
N THR A 161 0.21 -5.91 -12.53
CA THR A 161 1.27 -5.66 -11.54
C THR A 161 0.74 -4.88 -10.34
N ILE A 162 0.02 -3.78 -10.58
CA ILE A 162 -0.58 -2.94 -9.52
C ILE A 162 -1.59 -3.75 -8.71
N LEU A 163 -2.42 -4.55 -9.37
CA LEU A 163 -3.40 -5.41 -8.70
C LEU A 163 -2.73 -6.47 -7.84
N ALA A 164 -1.71 -7.16 -8.36
CA ALA A 164 -0.96 -8.17 -7.63
C ALA A 164 -0.28 -7.57 -6.38
N MET A 165 0.38 -6.42 -6.53
CA MET A 165 0.98 -5.69 -5.41
C MET A 165 -0.07 -5.31 -4.37
N HIS A 166 -1.20 -4.74 -4.77
CA HIS A 166 -2.28 -4.36 -3.84
C HIS A 166 -2.83 -5.57 -3.07
N LEU A 167 -3.02 -6.71 -3.73
CA LEU A 167 -3.49 -7.93 -3.08
C LEU A 167 -2.49 -8.44 -2.05
N VAL A 168 -1.21 -8.48 -2.41
CA VAL A 168 -0.13 -8.93 -1.52
C VAL A 168 0.03 -7.97 -0.32
N LEU A 169 -0.01 -6.66 -0.53
CA LEU A 169 0.00 -5.66 0.54
C LEU A 169 -1.22 -5.76 1.44
N SER A 170 -2.41 -5.95 0.86
CA SER A 170 -3.67 -6.11 1.62
C SER A 170 -3.68 -7.38 2.46
N LEU A 171 -3.13 -8.47 1.93
CA LEU A 171 -2.94 -9.73 2.64
C LEU A 171 -1.98 -9.53 3.82
N GLY A 172 -0.79 -8.98 3.57
CA GLY A 172 0.22 -8.74 4.60
C GLY A 172 -0.29 -7.85 5.72
N PHE A 173 -0.94 -6.74 5.36
CA PHE A 173 -1.60 -5.86 6.32
C PHE A 173 -2.69 -6.58 7.11
N GLY A 174 -3.60 -7.29 6.42
CA GLY A 174 -4.73 -7.95 7.06
C GLY A 174 -4.30 -9.02 8.06
N VAL A 175 -3.27 -9.79 7.74
CA VAL A 175 -2.67 -10.78 8.64
C VAL A 175 -1.97 -10.12 9.83
N ALA A 176 -1.20 -9.07 9.60
CA ALA A 176 -0.44 -8.37 10.65
C ALA A 176 -1.34 -7.56 11.61
N ALA A 177 -2.35 -6.87 11.07
CA ALA A 177 -3.45 -6.30 11.86
C ALA A 177 -4.33 -7.37 12.52
N GLY A 178 -4.14 -8.63 12.10
CA GLY A 178 -4.76 -9.86 12.54
C GLY A 178 -6.27 -9.81 12.51
N LEU A 179 -6.75 -9.41 11.34
CA LEU A 179 -8.12 -9.59 10.91
C LEU A 179 -8.46 -11.08 10.86
N PRO A 180 -9.72 -11.44 11.14
CA PRO A 180 -10.15 -12.83 11.05
C PRO A 180 -10.17 -13.33 9.60
N TRP A 181 -9.91 -14.62 9.41
CA TRP A 181 -10.04 -15.29 8.10
C TRP A 181 -11.48 -15.55 7.69
N ARG A 182 -12.38 -15.73 8.66
CA ARG A 182 -13.80 -16.01 8.46
C ARG A 182 -14.64 -15.07 9.30
N ARG A 183 -15.87 -14.79 8.85
CA ARG A 183 -16.82 -14.02 9.66
C ARG A 183 -17.17 -14.82 10.91
N LYS A 184 -17.30 -14.15 12.04
CA LYS A 184 -17.90 -14.77 13.22
C LYS A 184 -19.38 -14.96 12.92
N THR A 185 -19.84 -16.20 12.87
CA THR A 185 -21.26 -16.49 12.79
C THR A 185 -21.90 -15.91 14.05
N PRO A 186 -22.91 -15.03 13.96
CA PRO A 186 -23.65 -14.63 15.15
C PRO A 186 -24.21 -15.90 15.79
N PRO A 187 -24.26 -15.99 17.13
CA PRO A 187 -24.87 -17.14 17.78
C PRO A 187 -26.29 -17.29 17.23
N SER A 188 -26.62 -18.47 16.72
CA SER A 188 -28.00 -18.82 16.40
C SER A 188 -28.79 -18.54 17.67
N ARG A 189 -29.83 -17.68 17.60
CA ARG A 189 -30.81 -17.58 18.67
C ARG A 189 -31.26 -19.02 18.93
N MET A 190 -30.81 -19.61 20.04
CA MET A 190 -31.48 -20.78 20.58
C MET A 190 -32.90 -20.30 20.79
N SER A 191 -33.80 -20.86 19.98
CA SER A 191 -35.23 -20.78 20.23
C SER A 191 -35.41 -21.43 21.60
N ASP A 192 -35.51 -20.59 22.63
CA ASP A 192 -36.08 -21.01 23.91
C ASP A 192 -37.53 -21.40 23.59
N SER A 193 -37.70 -22.72 23.54
CA SER A 193 -38.95 -23.47 23.41
C SER A 193 -39.94 -23.11 24.49
#